data_AF-A0A536R5J7-F1
#
_entry.id   AF-A0A536R5J7-F1
#
_cell.length_a   1.000
_cell.length_b   1.000
_cell.length_c   1.000
_cell.angle_alpha   90.00
_cell.angle_beta   90.00
_cell.angle_gamma   90.00
#
_symmetry.space_group_name_H-M   'P 1'
#
loop_
_entity.id
_entity.type
_entity.pdbx_description
1 polymer ?
#
loop_
_entity_poly.entity_id
_entity_poly.type
_entity_poly.pdbx_seq_one_letter_code
_entity_poly.pdbx_strand_id
1 'polypeptide(L)'
;MALLITPVALLAFSAPVPVRQASAATATDCSPAALYPARFPAQPNVNNRFLPYVPGMQFVLSGTVIEDDGTAHPHQVVTTVTDLTKVMAGVRTIVVYDVDVQDGAVQESELFFVAQRSDGSVWTLGEYPEEWDGGKLAGAPSTWIAGTAKARAGKAMLAQPKVGTPTYLQGFSPDIQFKDCATVVKTNQHACVATGCYSQVVVVDEFAPFDPEARAPLDT
;
A
#
# COMPACT_ATOMS: atom_id res chain seq x y z
N MET A 1 49.71 31.57 63.26
CA MET A 1 48.51 30.96 63.85
C MET A 1 47.43 32.04 63.78
N ALA A 2 46.41 32.03 62.93
CA ALA A 2 45.72 30.96 62.23
C ALA A 2 45.40 31.35 60.77
N LEU A 3 45.22 30.29 59.97
CA LEU A 3 44.85 30.23 58.57
C LEU A 3 43.35 30.51 58.40
N LEU A 4 42.96 31.41 57.51
CA LEU A 4 41.55 31.62 57.10
C LEU A 4 41.49 31.56 55.58
N ILE A 5 41.15 30.38 55.06
CA ILE A 5 40.85 30.12 53.65
C ILE A 5 39.33 30.25 53.50
N THR A 6 38.88 31.28 52.79
CA THR A 6 37.50 31.43 52.34
C THR A 6 37.28 30.60 51.07
N PRO A 7 36.32 29.66 51.04
CA PRO A 7 35.99 28.97 49.81
C PRO A 7 35.17 29.90 48.90
N VAL A 8 35.67 30.12 47.68
CA VAL A 8 34.93 30.74 46.58
C VAL A 8 33.92 29.70 46.09
N ALA A 9 32.62 29.96 46.32
CA ALA A 9 31.55 29.16 45.74
C ALA A 9 31.41 29.52 44.24
N LEU A 10 31.84 28.61 43.36
CA LEU A 10 31.60 28.71 41.91
C LEU A 10 30.11 28.41 41.65
N LEU A 11 29.32 29.45 41.38
CA LEU A 11 27.96 29.32 40.86
C LEU A 11 28.04 28.97 39.36
N ALA A 12 27.86 27.69 39.03
CA ALA A 12 27.73 27.26 37.65
C ALA A 12 26.36 27.67 37.09
N PHE A 13 26.32 28.74 36.30
CA PHE A 13 25.17 29.07 35.46
C PHE A 13 25.05 28.01 34.36
N SER A 14 24.10 27.08 34.50
CA SER A 14 23.70 26.20 33.40
C SER A 14 22.93 27.02 32.37
N ALA A 15 23.57 27.31 31.23
CA ALA A 15 22.88 27.87 30.08
C ALA A 15 21.85 26.86 29.56
N PRO A 16 20.62 27.27 29.22
CA PRO A 16 19.65 26.37 28.62
C PRO A 16 20.18 25.88 27.27
N VAL A 17 20.33 24.57 27.13
CA VAL A 17 20.66 23.93 25.86
C VAL A 17 19.52 24.24 24.88
N PRO A 18 19.79 24.81 23.70
CA PRO A 18 18.75 24.99 22.70
C PRO A 18 18.24 23.61 22.30
N VAL A 19 16.98 23.32 22.63
CA VAL A 19 16.28 22.15 22.13
C VAL A 19 16.17 22.34 20.62
N ARG A 20 16.98 21.63 19.85
CA ARG A 20 16.72 21.43 18.42
C ARG A 20 15.32 20.82 18.33
N GLN A 21 14.35 21.62 17.93
CA GLN A 21 13.10 21.09 17.42
C GLN A 21 13.48 20.20 16.23
N ALA A 22 13.38 18.89 16.43
CA ALA A 22 13.37 17.96 15.32
C ALA A 22 12.16 18.36 14.47
N SER A 23 12.43 18.96 13.31
CA SER A 23 11.43 19.07 12.26
C SER A 23 10.97 17.64 11.99
N ALA A 24 9.69 17.36 12.24
CA ALA A 24 9.11 16.09 11.89
C ALA A 24 9.28 15.94 10.38
N ALA A 25 10.24 15.11 9.95
CA ALA A 25 10.36 14.72 8.57
C ALA A 25 9.02 14.09 8.21
N THR A 26 8.27 14.74 7.33
CA THR A 26 7.13 14.13 6.67
C THR A 26 7.64 12.83 6.04
N ALA A 27 7.17 11.69 6.56
CA ALA A 27 7.54 10.35 6.12
C ALA A 27 6.90 10.02 4.77
N THR A 28 7.11 10.87 3.77
CA THR A 28 6.55 10.77 2.41
C THR A 28 7.45 10.01 1.43
N ASP A 29 8.64 9.58 1.84
CA ASP A 29 9.54 8.84 0.94
C ASP A 29 9.34 7.32 1.06
N CYS A 30 8.41 6.79 0.26
CA CYS A 30 8.33 5.37 0.01
C CYS A 30 9.29 4.98 -1.13
N SER A 31 10.55 4.74 -0.79
CA SER A 31 11.57 4.36 -1.77
C SER A 31 11.39 2.91 -2.24
N PRO A 32 11.65 2.61 -3.53
CA PRO A 32 11.56 1.24 -4.04
C PRO A 32 12.49 0.29 -3.29
N ALA A 33 11.95 -0.85 -2.85
CA ALA A 33 12.75 -1.94 -2.32
C ALA A 33 13.34 -2.79 -3.46
N ALA A 34 14.52 -3.37 -3.24
CA ALA A 34 15.13 -4.26 -4.23
C ALA A 34 14.29 -5.53 -4.43
N LEU A 35 13.99 -5.82 -5.71
CA LEU A 35 13.33 -7.06 -6.12
C LEU A 35 14.41 -8.13 -6.37
N TYR A 36 14.36 -9.22 -5.61
CA TYR A 36 15.25 -10.37 -5.78
C TYR A 36 14.45 -11.60 -6.21
N PRO A 37 14.38 -11.93 -7.51
CA PRO A 37 13.55 -13.02 -8.00
C PRO A 37 13.80 -14.37 -7.32
N ALA A 38 15.04 -14.67 -6.96
CA ALA A 38 15.42 -15.89 -6.23
C ALA A 38 14.82 -16.01 -4.82
N ARG A 39 14.22 -14.94 -4.28
CA ARG A 39 13.51 -14.94 -2.98
C ARG A 39 12.02 -15.25 -3.14
N PHE A 40 11.54 -15.50 -4.35
CA PHE A 40 10.17 -15.92 -4.62
C PHE A 40 10.16 -17.41 -4.97
N PRO A 41 9.16 -18.16 -4.52
CA PRO A 41 9.06 -19.58 -4.84
C PRO A 41 8.80 -19.78 -6.34
N ALA A 42 9.33 -20.87 -6.91
CA ALA A 42 9.08 -21.22 -8.31
C ALA A 42 7.61 -21.59 -8.58
N GLN A 43 6.89 -22.03 -7.56
CA GLN A 43 5.43 -22.21 -7.58
C GLN A 43 4.83 -21.14 -6.66
N PRO A 44 4.08 -20.16 -7.19
CA PRO A 44 3.49 -19.10 -6.39
C PRO A 44 2.54 -19.67 -5.34
N ASN A 45 2.64 -19.17 -4.12
CA ASN A 45 1.71 -19.47 -3.03
C ASN A 45 1.57 -18.20 -2.20
N VAL A 46 0.44 -17.51 -2.35
CA VAL A 46 0.18 -16.24 -1.65
C VAL A 46 -0.82 -16.50 -0.52
N ASN A 47 -0.28 -16.93 0.61
CA ASN A 47 -1.02 -17.31 1.81
C ASN A 47 -0.81 -16.31 2.97
N ASN A 48 -0.41 -15.07 2.66
CA ASN A 48 -0.28 -14.01 3.65
C ASN A 48 -1.61 -13.88 4.40
N ARG A 49 -1.52 -13.79 5.73
CA ARG A 49 -2.69 -13.78 6.61
C ARG A 49 -3.66 -12.63 6.34
N PHE A 50 -3.14 -11.48 5.94
CA PHE A 50 -3.92 -10.26 5.75
C PHE A 50 -4.35 -10.06 4.31
N LEU A 51 -3.59 -10.58 3.35
CA LEU A 51 -3.88 -10.45 1.91
C LEU A 51 -3.55 -11.75 1.16
N PRO A 52 -4.34 -12.82 1.38
CA PRO A 52 -4.17 -14.08 0.66
C PRO A 52 -4.72 -13.98 -0.77
N TYR A 53 -4.01 -14.58 -1.72
CA TYR A 53 -4.47 -14.79 -3.09
C TYR A 53 -4.34 -16.28 -3.43
N VAL A 54 -5.30 -17.08 -2.95
CA VAL A 54 -5.37 -18.52 -3.25
C VAL A 54 -6.25 -18.72 -4.50
N PRO A 55 -5.79 -19.44 -5.53
CA PRO A 55 -6.60 -19.70 -6.73
C PRO A 55 -8.00 -20.22 -6.40
N GLY A 56 -9.01 -19.67 -7.07
CA GLY A 56 -10.42 -19.95 -6.83
C GLY A 56 -11.07 -19.08 -5.75
N MET A 57 -10.29 -18.27 -5.02
CA MET A 57 -10.87 -17.23 -4.16
C MET A 57 -11.55 -16.16 -5.01
N GLN A 58 -12.71 -15.69 -4.52
CA GLN A 58 -13.36 -14.48 -4.98
C GLN A 58 -13.80 -13.69 -3.76
N PHE A 59 -13.60 -12.38 -3.78
CA PHE A 59 -14.17 -11.47 -2.79
C PHE A 59 -14.77 -10.25 -3.46
N VAL A 60 -15.77 -9.69 -2.80
CA VAL A 60 -16.57 -8.58 -3.29
C VAL A 60 -16.55 -7.48 -2.24
N LEU A 61 -16.05 -6.31 -2.63
CA LEU A 61 -16.17 -5.09 -1.85
C LEU A 61 -17.34 -4.30 -2.41
N SER A 62 -18.24 -3.83 -1.56
CA SER A 62 -19.39 -3.03 -1.98
C SER A 62 -19.50 -1.80 -1.09
N GLY A 63 -19.76 -0.66 -1.71
CA GLY A 63 -19.82 0.63 -1.06
C GLY A 63 -20.59 1.65 -1.87
N THR A 64 -20.34 2.92 -1.55
CA THR A 64 -20.95 4.06 -2.22
C THR A 64 -19.88 5.09 -2.47
N VAL A 65 -19.79 5.58 -3.70
CA VAL A 65 -18.99 6.76 -4.05
C VAL A 65 -19.90 7.98 -3.91
N ILE A 66 -19.40 9.03 -3.26
CA ILE A 66 -20.12 10.30 -3.10
C ILE A 66 -19.41 11.34 -3.94
N GLU A 67 -20.09 11.89 -4.93
CA GLU A 67 -19.58 12.98 -5.76
C GLU A 67 -19.55 14.32 -5.00
N ASP A 68 -18.85 15.31 -5.56
CA ASP A 68 -18.70 16.65 -4.96
C ASP A 68 -20.05 17.36 -4.73
N ASP A 69 -21.07 17.04 -5.54
CA ASP A 69 -22.42 17.59 -5.42
C ASP A 69 -23.29 16.83 -4.38
N GLY A 70 -22.73 15.79 -3.76
CA GLY A 70 -23.38 14.92 -2.79
C GLY A 70 -24.16 13.75 -3.41
N THR A 71 -24.14 13.57 -4.74
CA THR A 71 -24.77 12.44 -5.41
C THR A 71 -24.06 11.14 -5.02
N ALA A 72 -24.86 10.13 -4.71
CA ALA A 72 -24.39 8.84 -4.21
C ALA A 72 -24.54 7.75 -5.28
N HIS A 73 -23.43 7.08 -5.60
CA HIS A 73 -23.37 6.03 -6.60
C HIS A 73 -23.02 4.69 -5.94
N PRO A 74 -23.84 3.63 -6.09
CA PRO A 74 -23.43 2.29 -5.69
C PRO A 74 -22.17 1.87 -6.46
N HIS A 75 -21.22 1.32 -5.70
CA HIS A 75 -19.92 0.91 -6.20
C HIS A 75 -19.60 -0.51 -5.71
N GLN A 76 -18.99 -1.30 -6.59
CA GLN A 76 -18.60 -2.67 -6.30
C GLN A 76 -17.29 -3.01 -6.99
N VAL A 77 -16.41 -3.67 -6.25
CA VAL A 77 -15.18 -4.26 -6.79
C VAL A 77 -15.26 -5.77 -6.60
N VAL A 78 -15.07 -6.53 -7.68
CA VAL A 78 -15.08 -7.99 -7.68
C VAL A 78 -13.70 -8.51 -8.05
N THR A 79 -12.99 -9.06 -7.06
CA THR A 79 -11.66 -9.62 -7.26
C THR A 79 -11.73 -11.15 -7.36
N THR A 80 -11.22 -11.71 -8.45
CA THR A 80 -11.14 -13.15 -8.71
C THR A 80 -9.70 -13.61 -8.85
N VAL A 81 -9.27 -14.51 -7.96
CA VAL A 81 -7.93 -15.08 -7.98
C VAL A 81 -7.90 -16.27 -8.93
N THR A 82 -7.18 -16.14 -10.04
CA THR A 82 -7.09 -17.19 -11.05
C THR A 82 -6.02 -18.25 -10.69
N ASP A 83 -5.99 -19.35 -11.43
CA ASP A 83 -4.90 -20.32 -11.42
C ASP A 83 -3.82 -20.02 -12.47
N LEU A 84 -3.96 -18.91 -13.19
CA LEU A 84 -3.00 -18.47 -14.19
C LEU A 84 -1.77 -17.87 -13.53
N THR A 85 -0.62 -18.09 -14.15
CA THR A 85 0.64 -17.49 -13.73
C THR A 85 1.33 -16.79 -14.89
N LYS A 86 2.07 -15.73 -14.56
CA LYS A 86 2.90 -14.99 -15.51
C LYS A 86 4.24 -14.66 -14.87
N VAL A 87 5.30 -14.55 -15.66
CA VAL A 87 6.60 -14.11 -15.15
C VAL A 87 6.72 -12.61 -15.37
N MET A 88 6.83 -11.85 -14.28
CA MET A 88 7.05 -10.40 -14.25
C MET A 88 8.39 -10.10 -13.59
N ALA A 89 9.27 -9.37 -14.26
CA ALA A 89 10.62 -9.05 -13.77
C ALA A 89 11.40 -10.27 -13.20
N GLY A 90 11.22 -11.46 -13.80
CA GLY A 90 11.86 -12.71 -13.36
C GLY A 90 11.16 -13.44 -12.20
N VAL A 91 10.08 -12.89 -11.64
CA VAL A 91 9.26 -13.52 -10.59
C VAL A 91 8.03 -14.16 -11.22
N ARG A 92 7.74 -15.42 -10.88
CA ARG A 92 6.47 -16.04 -11.24
C ARG A 92 5.37 -15.51 -10.32
N THR A 93 4.35 -14.88 -10.89
CA THR A 93 3.22 -14.26 -10.19
C THR A 93 1.94 -15.05 -10.44
N ILE A 94 0.96 -14.88 -9.55
CA ILE A 94 -0.44 -15.22 -9.79
C ILE A 94 -1.06 -14.04 -10.56
N VAL A 95 -1.90 -14.34 -11.54
CA VAL A 95 -2.73 -13.35 -12.22
C VAL A 95 -4.05 -13.25 -11.46
N VAL A 96 -4.41 -12.04 -11.05
CA VAL A 96 -5.68 -11.74 -10.40
C VAL A 96 -6.50 -10.87 -11.36
N TYR A 97 -7.79 -11.14 -11.46
CA TYR A 97 -8.72 -10.37 -12.28
C TYR A 97 -9.64 -9.56 -11.37
N ASP A 98 -9.62 -8.25 -11.53
CA ASP A 98 -10.46 -7.31 -10.79
C ASP A 98 -11.47 -6.64 -11.72
N VAL A 99 -12.65 -6.34 -11.22
CA VAL A 99 -13.69 -5.62 -11.97
C VAL A 99 -14.31 -4.57 -11.07
N ASP A 100 -14.11 -3.31 -11.47
CA ASP A 100 -14.73 -2.13 -10.86
C ASP A 100 -16.05 -1.82 -11.58
N VAL A 101 -17.14 -1.76 -10.80
CA VAL A 101 -18.49 -1.51 -11.25
C VAL A 101 -19.09 -0.32 -10.48
N GLN A 102 -19.52 0.70 -11.21
CA GLN A 102 -20.30 1.83 -10.70
C GLN A 102 -21.63 1.91 -11.43
N ASP A 103 -22.74 2.08 -10.70
CA ASP A 103 -24.09 2.14 -11.26
C ASP A 103 -24.47 0.94 -12.16
N GLY A 104 -23.89 -0.23 -11.87
CA GLY A 104 -24.09 -1.45 -12.65
C GLY A 104 -23.36 -1.48 -13.99
N ALA A 105 -22.51 -0.50 -14.29
CA ALA A 105 -21.65 -0.47 -15.46
C ALA A 105 -20.18 -0.67 -15.05
N VAL A 106 -19.45 -1.48 -15.82
CA VAL A 106 -18.01 -1.66 -15.66
C VAL A 106 -17.32 -0.33 -15.96
N GLN A 107 -16.56 0.18 -15.00
CA GLN A 107 -15.69 1.34 -15.16
C GLN A 107 -14.28 0.89 -15.53
N GLU A 108 -13.80 -0.16 -14.86
CA GLU A 108 -12.50 -0.75 -15.10
C GLU A 108 -12.55 -2.27 -14.98
N SER A 109 -11.75 -2.97 -15.76
CA SER A 109 -11.41 -4.36 -15.51
C SER A 109 -9.90 -4.56 -15.59
N GLU A 110 -9.30 -5.14 -14.57
CA GLU A 110 -7.86 -5.16 -14.41
C GLU A 110 -7.29 -6.57 -14.30
N LEU A 111 -6.17 -6.82 -14.97
CA LEU A 111 -5.27 -7.92 -14.61
C LEU A 111 -4.09 -7.39 -13.80
N PHE A 112 -3.95 -7.85 -12.56
CA PHE A 112 -2.80 -7.50 -11.74
C PHE A 112 -2.00 -8.72 -11.30
N PHE A 113 -0.71 -8.50 -11.06
CA PHE A 113 0.28 -9.57 -10.92
C PHE A 113 0.88 -9.58 -9.52
N VAL A 114 0.55 -10.61 -8.74
CA VAL A 114 0.98 -10.71 -7.34
C VAL A 114 1.89 -11.89 -7.06
N ALA A 115 2.83 -11.72 -6.15
CA ALA A 115 3.63 -12.82 -5.64
C ALA A 115 4.00 -12.61 -4.17
N GLN A 116 4.09 -13.71 -3.41
CA GLN A 116 4.57 -13.68 -2.04
C GLN A 116 6.04 -14.06 -2.00
N ARG A 117 6.85 -13.18 -1.41
CA ARG A 117 8.27 -13.43 -1.17
C ARG A 117 8.44 -14.40 0.00
N SER A 118 9.57 -15.09 0.06
CA SER A 118 9.90 -16.07 1.10
C SER A 118 9.89 -15.53 2.54
N ASP A 119 9.89 -14.20 2.72
CA ASP A 119 9.77 -13.57 4.03
C ASP A 119 8.31 -13.31 4.45
N GLY A 120 7.33 -13.65 3.60
CA GLY A 120 5.90 -13.50 3.85
C GLY A 120 5.28 -12.20 3.30
N SER A 121 6.08 -11.29 2.73
CA SER A 121 5.54 -10.06 2.13
C SER A 121 4.88 -10.35 0.78
N VAL A 122 3.74 -9.71 0.52
CA VAL A 122 3.03 -9.77 -0.77
C VAL A 122 3.47 -8.60 -1.62
N TRP A 123 3.84 -8.87 -2.87
CA TRP A 123 4.33 -7.91 -3.84
C TRP A 123 3.37 -7.78 -5.01
N THR A 124 3.17 -6.56 -5.51
CA THR A 124 2.57 -6.29 -6.81
C THR A 124 3.70 -6.03 -7.81
N LEU A 125 3.56 -6.60 -9.00
CA LEU A 125 4.60 -6.53 -10.04
C LEU A 125 4.09 -5.90 -11.34
N GLY A 126 2.86 -5.38 -11.31
CA GLY A 126 2.25 -4.69 -12.42
C GLY A 126 0.75 -4.89 -12.46
N GLU A 127 0.14 -4.07 -13.29
CA GLU A 127 -1.29 -3.93 -13.51
C GLU A 127 -1.52 -3.64 -15.00
N TYR A 128 -2.62 -4.17 -15.51
CA TYR A 128 -3.15 -3.90 -16.84
C TYR A 128 -4.64 -3.54 -16.67
N PRO A 129 -4.93 -2.28 -16.29
CA PRO A 129 -6.28 -1.79 -16.08
C PRO A 129 -6.89 -1.39 -17.42
N GLU A 130 -7.96 -2.08 -17.82
CA GLU A 130 -8.77 -1.72 -18.99
C GLU A 130 -9.90 -0.78 -18.56
N GLU A 131 -9.89 0.45 -19.07
CA GLU A 131 -10.94 1.45 -18.83
C GLU A 131 -12.10 1.26 -19.81
N TRP A 132 -13.32 1.37 -19.32
CA TRP A 132 -14.55 1.18 -20.08
C TRP A 132 -15.40 2.45 -20.07
N ASP A 133 -15.87 2.86 -21.25
CA ASP A 133 -16.80 3.98 -21.42
C ASP A 133 -18.02 3.52 -22.23
N GLY A 134 -19.22 3.67 -21.65
CA GLY A 134 -20.46 3.28 -22.29
C GLY A 134 -20.49 1.80 -22.72
N GLY A 135 -19.83 0.92 -21.94
CA GLY A 135 -19.72 -0.51 -22.23
C GLY A 135 -18.76 -0.86 -23.38
N LYS A 136 -17.89 0.06 -23.78
CA LYS A 136 -16.84 -0.17 -24.78
C LYS A 136 -15.47 0.05 -24.15
N LEU A 137 -14.52 -0.81 -24.52
CA LEU A 137 -13.12 -0.66 -24.13
C LEU A 137 -12.59 0.67 -24.68
N ALA A 138 -12.21 1.58 -23.79
CA ALA A 138 -11.57 2.85 -24.12
C ALA A 138 -10.05 2.71 -24.27
N GLY A 139 -9.45 1.80 -23.50
CA GLY A 139 -8.03 1.48 -23.58
C GLY A 139 -7.50 0.96 -22.25
N ALA A 140 -6.17 0.90 -22.12
CA ALA A 140 -5.49 0.57 -20.86
C ALA A 140 -4.33 1.54 -20.59
N PRO A 141 -4.61 2.86 -20.48
CA PRO A 141 -3.58 3.90 -20.47
C PRO A 141 -2.69 3.83 -19.22
N SER A 142 -3.23 3.33 -18.11
CA SER A 142 -2.57 3.22 -16.80
C SER A 142 -1.82 1.89 -16.62
N THR A 143 -1.51 1.17 -17.70
CA THR A 143 -0.72 -0.07 -17.65
C THR A 143 0.69 0.19 -17.12
N TRP A 144 1.12 -0.62 -16.15
CA TRP A 144 2.52 -0.66 -15.74
C TRP A 144 2.97 -2.08 -15.40
N ILE A 145 4.20 -2.42 -15.80
CA ILE A 145 4.78 -3.75 -15.56
C ILE A 145 6.19 -3.57 -15.03
N ALA A 146 6.47 -4.09 -13.83
CA ALA A 146 7.79 -4.04 -13.24
C ALA A 146 8.86 -4.60 -14.18
N GLY A 147 9.99 -3.90 -14.29
CA GLY A 147 11.08 -4.27 -15.21
C GLY A 147 10.92 -3.72 -16.64
N THR A 148 9.77 -3.14 -16.98
CA THR A 148 9.56 -2.37 -18.22
C THR A 148 9.52 -0.88 -17.89
N ALA A 149 9.87 0.01 -18.82
CA ALA A 149 9.61 1.45 -18.66
C ALA A 149 10.11 2.08 -17.34
N LYS A 150 11.18 1.53 -16.75
CA LYS A 150 11.69 1.87 -15.41
C LYS A 150 10.67 1.71 -14.26
N ALA A 151 9.53 1.05 -14.48
CA ALA A 151 8.58 0.69 -13.45
C ALA A 151 9.23 -0.23 -12.39
N ARG A 152 8.71 -0.16 -11.16
CA ARG A 152 9.22 -0.90 -9.99
C ARG A 152 8.06 -1.55 -9.27
N ALA A 153 8.25 -2.83 -8.95
CA ALA A 153 7.39 -3.58 -8.06
C ALA A 153 7.45 -2.97 -6.64
N GLY A 154 6.34 -3.06 -5.92
CA GLY A 154 6.25 -2.73 -4.50
C GLY A 154 5.59 -3.85 -3.71
N LYS A 155 5.31 -3.59 -2.44
CA LYS A 155 4.68 -4.52 -1.51
C LYS A 155 3.22 -4.12 -1.36
N ALA A 156 2.26 -4.95 -1.75
CA ALA A 156 0.85 -4.76 -1.39
C ALA A 156 0.62 -4.95 0.12
N MET A 157 1.32 -5.91 0.73
CA MET A 157 1.15 -6.22 2.14
C MET A 157 2.45 -6.67 2.79
N LEU A 158 2.70 -6.19 4.01
CA LEU A 158 3.85 -6.61 4.81
C LEU A 158 3.63 -8.01 5.39
N ALA A 159 4.73 -8.74 5.61
CA ALA A 159 4.68 -10.04 6.29
C ALA A 159 4.18 -9.92 7.74
N GLN A 160 4.57 -8.84 8.41
CA GLN A 160 4.21 -8.52 9.79
C GLN A 160 3.91 -7.01 9.89
N PRO A 161 2.70 -6.57 9.52
CA PRO A 161 2.32 -5.18 9.62
C PRO A 161 2.38 -4.70 11.07
N LYS A 162 3.11 -3.60 11.31
CA LYS A 162 3.28 -2.98 12.64
C LYS A 162 3.31 -1.47 12.50
N VAL A 163 2.63 -0.76 13.40
CA VAL A 163 2.76 0.69 13.51
C VAL A 163 4.23 1.07 13.77
N GLY A 164 4.70 2.14 13.13
CA GLY A 164 6.10 2.56 13.16
C GLY A 164 6.99 1.85 12.14
N THR A 165 6.44 0.91 11.34
CA THR A 165 7.13 0.45 10.13
C THR A 165 7.21 1.61 9.14
N PRO A 166 8.37 1.86 8.50
CA PRO A 166 8.48 2.89 7.49
C PRO A 166 7.46 2.72 6.37
N THR A 167 6.99 3.85 5.83
CA THR A 167 6.21 3.93 4.60
C THR A 167 6.85 3.06 3.51
N TYR A 168 6.05 2.28 2.80
CA TYR A 168 6.53 1.38 1.77
C TYR A 168 5.84 1.61 0.43
N LEU A 169 6.59 1.41 -0.64
CA LEU A 169 6.08 1.48 -2.00
C LEU A 169 5.16 0.28 -2.27
N GLN A 170 4.00 0.51 -2.89
CA GLN A 170 3.10 -0.50 -3.44
C GLN A 170 3.31 -0.68 -4.94
N GLY A 171 3.57 0.40 -5.68
CA GLY A 171 3.99 0.35 -7.08
C GLY A 171 4.55 1.69 -7.56
N PHE A 172 5.29 1.67 -8.66
CA PHE A 172 5.83 2.89 -9.28
C PHE A 172 6.00 2.70 -10.79
N SER A 173 5.52 3.67 -11.56
CA SER A 173 5.74 3.75 -13.00
C SER A 173 5.86 5.21 -13.43
N PRO A 174 7.05 5.66 -13.87
CA PRO A 174 7.24 7.06 -14.23
C PRO A 174 6.47 7.45 -15.51
N ASP A 175 6.29 6.51 -16.44
CA ASP A 175 5.72 6.79 -17.75
C ASP A 175 4.22 7.14 -17.68
N ILE A 176 3.51 6.61 -16.68
CA ILE A 176 2.10 6.91 -16.40
C ILE A 176 1.94 7.78 -15.14
N GLN A 177 3.05 8.33 -14.62
CA GLN A 177 3.06 9.13 -13.38
C GLN A 177 2.40 8.42 -12.18
N PHE A 178 2.59 7.10 -12.06
CA PHE A 178 2.05 6.28 -10.98
C PHE A 178 3.07 6.10 -9.86
N LYS A 179 2.65 6.32 -8.62
CA LYS A 179 3.42 5.99 -7.42
C LYS A 179 2.47 5.81 -6.26
N ASP A 180 2.40 4.60 -5.73
CA ASP A 180 1.58 4.29 -4.57
C ASP A 180 2.43 3.93 -3.37
N CYS A 181 2.07 4.52 -2.24
CA CYS A 181 2.72 4.35 -0.96
C CYS A 181 1.70 3.90 0.08
N ALA A 182 2.17 3.13 1.05
CA ALA A 182 1.35 2.69 2.18
C ALA A 182 2.08 2.84 3.51
N THR A 183 1.33 3.15 4.56
CA THR A 183 1.79 3.19 5.95
C THR A 183 0.84 2.42 6.86
N VAL A 184 1.37 1.57 7.74
CA VAL A 184 0.54 0.91 8.76
C VAL A 184 0.22 1.91 9.88
N VAL A 185 -1.06 2.25 10.04
CA VAL A 185 -1.51 3.27 11.01
C VAL A 185 -2.17 2.69 12.26
N LYS A 186 -2.87 1.55 12.14
CA LYS A 186 -3.44 0.83 13.29
C LYS A 186 -3.24 -0.68 13.13
N THR A 187 -3.11 -1.41 14.23
CA THR A 187 -3.06 -2.89 14.26
C THR A 187 -3.92 -3.40 15.40
N ASN A 188 -4.27 -4.70 15.40
CA ASN A 188 -5.13 -5.31 16.44
C ASN A 188 -6.51 -4.66 16.53
N GLN A 189 -7.04 -4.18 15.41
CA GLN A 189 -8.36 -3.61 15.35
C GLN A 189 -9.43 -4.71 15.25
N HIS A 190 -10.67 -4.30 15.42
CA HIS A 190 -11.86 -5.14 15.25
C HIS A 190 -12.82 -4.42 14.30
N ALA A 191 -13.38 -5.15 13.34
CA ALA A 191 -14.34 -4.62 12.38
C ALA A 191 -15.42 -5.64 12.07
N CYS A 192 -16.67 -5.20 11.96
CA CYS A 192 -17.79 -6.02 11.51
C CYS A 192 -18.28 -5.51 10.15
N VAL A 193 -18.44 -6.44 9.22
CA VAL A 193 -19.00 -6.21 7.88
C VAL A 193 -20.07 -7.26 7.59
N ALA A 194 -20.73 -7.19 6.43
CA ALA A 194 -21.83 -8.08 6.09
C ALA A 194 -21.48 -9.58 6.18
N THR A 195 -20.23 -9.96 5.93
CA THR A 195 -19.77 -11.35 5.98
C THR A 195 -19.39 -11.84 7.39
N GLY A 196 -19.33 -10.94 8.39
CA GLY A 196 -18.99 -11.28 9.77
C GLY A 196 -18.13 -10.24 10.48
N CYS A 197 -17.72 -10.58 11.70
CA CYS A 197 -16.82 -9.77 12.52
C CYS A 197 -15.41 -10.36 12.54
N TYR A 198 -14.43 -9.50 12.32
CA TYR A 198 -13.03 -9.85 12.20
C TYR A 198 -12.23 -9.18 13.33
N SER A 199 -11.29 -9.93 13.87
CA SER A 199 -10.32 -9.45 14.86
C SER A 199 -8.91 -9.47 14.26
N GLN A 200 -8.01 -8.71 14.88
CA GLN A 200 -6.63 -8.54 14.39
C GLN A 200 -6.57 -7.87 13.01
N VAL A 201 -7.50 -6.93 12.79
CA VAL A 201 -7.53 -6.08 11.59
C VAL A 201 -6.35 -5.11 11.64
N VAL A 202 -5.73 -4.92 10.48
CA VAL A 202 -4.69 -3.93 10.24
C VAL A 202 -5.32 -2.80 9.42
N VAL A 203 -5.05 -1.56 9.81
CA VAL A 203 -5.44 -0.38 9.04
C VAL A 203 -4.17 0.16 8.39
N VAL A 204 -4.23 0.25 7.07
CA VAL A 204 -3.16 0.79 6.22
C VAL A 204 -3.70 2.07 5.61
N ASP A 205 -2.90 3.12 5.68
CA ASP A 205 -3.12 4.39 5.01
C ASP A 205 -2.36 4.34 3.69
N GLU A 206 -3.11 4.22 2.60
CA GLU A 206 -2.61 4.18 1.22
C GLU A 206 -2.77 5.56 0.58
N PHE A 207 -1.76 5.99 -0.18
CA PHE A 207 -1.75 7.31 -0.80
C PHE A 207 -0.82 7.34 -2.01
N ALA A 208 -1.18 8.17 -2.99
CA ALA A 208 -0.41 8.39 -4.20
C ALA A 208 0.32 9.74 -4.15
N PRO A 209 1.65 9.82 -3.94
CA PRO A 209 2.34 11.12 -3.90
C PRO A 209 2.28 11.93 -5.20
N PHE A 210 1.92 11.30 -6.32
CA PHE A 210 1.71 11.98 -7.60
C PHE A 210 0.26 12.41 -7.83
N ASP A 211 -0.66 11.96 -6.96
CA ASP A 211 -2.05 12.39 -6.93
C ASP A 211 -2.48 12.65 -5.47
N PRO A 212 -2.12 13.82 -4.90
CA PRO A 212 -2.39 14.12 -3.50
C PRO A 212 -3.88 14.32 -3.18
N GLU A 213 -4.72 14.53 -4.20
CA GLU A 213 -6.17 14.76 -4.03
C GLU A 213 -6.92 13.43 -3.80
N ALA A 214 -6.39 12.31 -4.31
CA ALA A 214 -6.99 10.97 -4.15
C ALA A 214 -6.91 10.38 -2.72
N ARG A 215 -6.26 11.05 -1.77
CA ARG A 215 -6.09 10.51 -0.41
C ARG A 215 -7.39 10.63 0.40
N ALA A 216 -8.05 9.50 0.63
CA ALA A 216 -9.22 9.44 1.50
C ALA A 216 -8.89 9.84 2.96
N PRO A 217 -9.81 10.53 3.67
CA PRO A 217 -9.68 10.73 5.12
C PRO A 217 -9.67 9.37 5.82
N LEU A 218 -8.71 9.18 6.74
CA LEU A 218 -8.75 8.01 7.61
C LEU A 218 -9.98 8.11 8.52
N ASP A 219 -10.86 7.12 8.43
CA ASP A 219 -12.01 7.01 9.31
C ASP A 219 -11.51 6.92 10.77
N THR A 220 -11.84 7.93 11.58
CA THR A 220 -11.29 8.12 12.93
C THR A 220 -11.82 7.10 13.91
#